data_AF-C7JDB6-F1
#
_entry.id   AF-C7JDB6-F1
#
_cell.length_a   1.000
_cell.length_b   1.000
_cell.length_c   1.000
_cell.angle_alpha   90.00
_cell.angle_beta   90.00
_cell.angle_gamma   90.00
#
_symmetry.space_group_name_H-M   'P 1'
#
loop_
_entity.id
_entity.type
_entity.pdbx_description
1 polymer ?
#
loop_
_entity_poly.entity_id
_entity_poly.type
_entity_poly.pdbx_seq_one_letter_code
_entity_poly.pdbx_strand_id
1 'polypeptide(L)'
;MDGPVAGRCGVLPPPKHEWEAWDAWLRKVDPEPANMLPWRCWHGVSGTRLHRQEVFGAGMGAIRGASYPQPLADAEILRWCQMRRLNEAETDFTFQLVKLMDQVFLQIRNLQIKQDLEYTFRKK
;
A
#
# COMPACT_ATOMS: atom_id res chain seq x y z
N MET A 1 -12.96 -12.23 -36.15
CA MET A 1 -13.26 -11.04 -35.33
C MET A 1 -12.79 -11.37 -33.93
N ASP A 2 -11.53 -11.10 -33.66
CA ASP A 2 -10.90 -11.39 -32.37
C ASP A 2 -11.21 -10.25 -31.40
N GLY A 3 -12.12 -10.51 -30.46
CA GLY A 3 -12.40 -9.59 -29.36
C GLY A 3 -11.20 -9.48 -28.42
N PRO A 4 -11.06 -8.38 -27.67
CA PRO A 4 -9.95 -8.22 -26.75
C PRO A 4 -10.08 -9.27 -25.64
N VAL A 5 -9.06 -10.13 -25.53
CA VAL A 5 -8.87 -11.03 -24.40
C VAL A 5 -8.53 -10.16 -23.19
N ALA A 6 -9.55 -9.61 -22.54
CA ALA A 6 -9.42 -9.07 -21.20
C ALA A 6 -9.07 -10.26 -20.30
N GLY A 7 -7.77 -10.41 -20.01
CA GLY A 7 -7.27 -11.42 -19.10
C GLY A 7 -8.03 -11.34 -17.79
N ARG A 8 -8.83 -12.38 -17.49
CA ARG A 8 -9.48 -12.54 -16.20
C ARG A 8 -8.38 -12.60 -15.15
N CYS A 9 -8.10 -11.47 -14.50
CA CYS A 9 -7.36 -11.43 -13.24
C CYS A 9 -8.16 -12.25 -12.23
N GLY A 10 -7.83 -13.54 -12.10
CA GLY A 10 -8.47 -14.52 -11.21
C GLY A 10 -8.14 -14.31 -9.74
N VAL A 11 -8.04 -13.05 -9.30
CA VAL A 11 -7.79 -12.72 -7.91
C VAL A 11 -9.13 -12.75 -7.18
N LEU A 12 -9.23 -13.58 -6.13
CA LEU A 12 -10.39 -13.63 -5.22
C LEU A 12 -10.81 -12.21 -4.78
N PRO A 13 -12.03 -11.92 -4.33
CA PRO A 13 -12.35 -10.59 -3.82
C PRO A 13 -11.39 -10.22 -2.65
N PRO A 14 -10.99 -8.95 -2.52
CA PRO A 14 -10.10 -8.54 -1.45
C PRO A 14 -10.76 -8.76 -0.07
N PRO A 15 -9.97 -9.13 0.96
CA PRO A 15 -10.48 -9.34 2.33
C PRO A 15 -11.13 -8.04 2.84
N LYS A 16 -12.09 -8.08 3.76
CA LYS A 16 -12.85 -6.84 4.09
C LYS A 16 -12.19 -5.93 5.12
N HIS A 17 -11.46 -6.47 6.09
CA HIS A 17 -11.14 -5.74 7.33
C HIS A 17 -9.71 -5.92 7.87
N GLU A 18 -8.75 -6.36 7.06
CA GLU A 18 -7.35 -6.50 7.50
C GLU A 18 -6.39 -5.93 6.45
N TRP A 19 -5.63 -4.89 6.82
CA TRP A 19 -4.72 -4.20 5.90
C TRP A 19 -3.56 -5.11 5.44
N GLU A 20 -3.05 -5.97 6.33
CA GLU A 20 -1.98 -6.93 6.01
C GLU A 20 -2.48 -7.96 4.99
N ALA A 21 -3.71 -8.44 5.17
CA ALA A 21 -4.35 -9.37 4.25
C ALA A 21 -4.67 -8.69 2.91
N TRP A 22 -5.08 -7.42 2.91
CA TRP A 22 -5.25 -6.59 1.70
C TRP A 22 -3.94 -6.40 0.94
N ASP A 23 -2.85 -6.07 1.64
CA ASP A 23 -1.52 -5.89 1.07
C ASP A 23 -0.99 -7.21 0.47
N ALA A 24 -1.14 -8.32 1.21
CA ALA A 24 -0.82 -9.65 0.71
C ALA A 24 -1.69 -10.09 -0.47
N TRP A 25 -2.94 -9.64 -0.53
CA TRP A 25 -3.84 -9.87 -1.66
C TRP A 25 -3.41 -9.06 -2.89
N LEU A 26 -3.09 -7.78 -2.71
CA LEU A 26 -2.62 -6.90 -3.78
C LEU A 26 -1.39 -7.46 -4.47
N ARG A 27 -0.44 -8.06 -3.72
CA ARG A 27 0.74 -8.75 -4.28
C ARG A 27 0.42 -9.84 -5.33
N LYS A 28 -0.81 -10.36 -5.36
CA LYS A 28 -1.26 -11.40 -6.31
C LYS A 28 -1.87 -10.83 -7.59
N VAL A 29 -2.09 -9.51 -7.65
CA VAL A 29 -2.54 -8.82 -8.86
C VAL A 29 -1.35 -8.72 -9.81
N ASP A 30 -1.53 -9.17 -11.05
CA ASP A 30 -0.57 -8.97 -12.11
C ASP A 30 -0.89 -7.62 -12.79
N PRO A 31 -0.06 -6.57 -12.60
CA PRO A 31 -0.33 -5.28 -13.19
C PRO A 31 -0.10 -5.31 -14.70
N GLU A 32 -0.66 -4.32 -15.41
CA GLU A 32 -0.37 -4.17 -16.84
C GLU A 32 1.15 -4.07 -17.09
N PRO A 33 1.67 -4.58 -18.22
CA PRO A 33 3.11 -4.63 -18.49
C PRO A 33 3.83 -3.28 -18.32
N ALA A 34 3.18 -2.18 -18.68
CA ALA A 34 3.73 -0.82 -18.51
C ALA A 34 3.93 -0.42 -17.03
N ASN A 35 3.15 -0.99 -16.12
CA ASN A 35 3.14 -0.67 -14.69
C ASN A 35 3.99 -1.65 -13.85
N MET A 36 4.56 -2.69 -14.48
CA MET A 36 5.35 -3.72 -13.81
C MET A 36 6.57 -3.16 -13.07
N LEU A 37 7.24 -2.16 -13.64
CA LEU A 37 8.44 -1.58 -13.04
C LEU A 37 8.12 -0.79 -11.76
N PRO A 38 7.18 0.17 -11.78
CA PRO A 38 6.67 0.81 -10.57
C PRO A 38 6.12 -0.17 -9.53
N TRP A 39 5.37 -1.18 -9.96
CA TRP A 39 4.84 -2.23 -9.08
C TRP A 39 5.93 -2.96 -8.31
N ARG A 40 6.98 -3.41 -9.04
CA ARG A 40 8.16 -4.05 -8.44
C ARG A 40 8.91 -3.11 -7.51
N CYS A 41 8.98 -1.82 -7.83
CA CYS A 41 9.59 -0.82 -6.96
C CYS A 41 8.81 -0.72 -5.64
N TRP A 42 7.49 -0.47 -5.71
CA TRP A 42 6.64 -0.28 -4.54
C TRP A 42 6.72 -1.47 -3.57
N HIS A 43 6.63 -2.70 -4.08
CA HIS A 43 6.80 -3.91 -3.26
C HIS A 43 8.24 -4.14 -2.81
N GLY A 44 9.23 -3.81 -3.64
CA GLY A 44 10.65 -3.97 -3.31
C GLY A 44 11.10 -3.08 -2.16
N VAL A 45 10.53 -1.87 -2.05
CA VAL A 45 10.83 -0.92 -0.96
C VAL A 45 9.81 -0.97 0.17
N SER A 46 8.73 -1.76 0.08
CA SER A 46 7.70 -1.77 1.13
C SER A 46 8.25 -2.16 2.50
N GLY A 47 9.30 -2.99 2.54
CA GLY A 47 9.98 -3.41 3.77
C GLY A 47 10.84 -2.34 4.44
N THR A 48 11.19 -1.25 3.74
CA THR A 48 11.96 -0.13 4.32
C THR A 48 11.07 0.89 5.03
N ARG A 49 9.76 0.64 5.01
CA ARG A 49 8.76 1.55 5.56
C ARG A 49 8.89 1.65 7.07
N LEU A 50 9.01 2.89 7.55
CA LEU A 50 8.97 3.18 8.97
C LEU A 50 7.56 2.94 9.52
N HIS A 51 7.48 2.51 10.77
CA HIS A 51 6.23 2.31 11.47
C HIS A 51 6.15 3.29 12.64
N ARG A 52 5.06 4.04 12.72
CA ARG A 52 4.76 4.89 13.87
C ARG A 52 3.79 4.16 14.78
N GLN A 53 4.04 4.12 16.07
CA GLN A 53 3.03 3.69 17.02
C GLN A 53 2.15 4.89 17.39
N GLU A 54 0.83 4.79 17.25
CA GLU A 54 -0.10 5.75 17.85
C GLU A 54 -1.03 5.00 18.81
N VAL A 55 -1.28 5.64 19.96
CA VAL A 55 -2.04 5.07 21.07
C VAL A 55 -3.27 5.92 21.28
N PHE A 56 -4.44 5.31 21.14
CA PHE A 56 -5.73 5.96 21.34
C PHE A 56 -6.36 5.45 22.64
N GLY A 57 -6.70 6.35 23.55
CA GLY A 57 -7.35 6.03 24.82
C GLY A 57 -8.36 7.09 25.23
N ALA A 58 -9.44 6.66 25.88
CA ALA A 58 -10.31 7.54 26.65
C ALA A 58 -9.90 7.45 28.12
N GLY A 59 -9.92 8.58 28.84
CA GLY A 59 -9.28 8.78 30.15
C GLY A 59 -9.60 7.80 31.29
N MET A 60 -10.51 6.82 31.11
CA MET A 60 -10.75 5.68 32.00
C MET A 60 -11.31 4.45 31.23
N GLY A 61 -10.79 4.12 30.03
CA GLY A 61 -11.31 3.03 29.20
C GLY A 61 -10.25 2.31 28.35
N ALA A 62 -10.69 1.43 27.45
CA ALA A 62 -9.81 0.62 26.59
C ALA A 62 -8.80 1.49 25.82
N ILE A 63 -7.54 1.07 25.83
CA ILE A 63 -6.44 1.71 25.10
C ILE A 63 -6.10 0.82 23.91
N ARG A 64 -6.11 1.38 22.69
CA ARG A 64 -5.69 0.67 21.48
C ARG A 64 -4.42 1.31 20.91
N GLY A 65 -3.33 0.56 20.98
CA GLY A 65 -2.10 0.86 20.24
C GLY A 65 -2.20 0.24 18.85
N ALA A 66 -1.94 1.03 17.81
CA ALA A 66 -1.77 0.51 16.46
C ALA A 66 -0.43 0.97 15.87
N SER A 67 0.17 0.09 15.08
CA SER A 67 1.40 0.34 14.33
C SER A 67 1.02 0.83 12.94
N TYR A 68 1.45 2.03 12.59
CA TYR A 68 1.04 2.75 11.39
C TYR A 68 2.18 2.80 10.38
N PRO A 69 2.02 2.15 9.21
CA PRO A 69 2.99 2.28 8.13
C PRO A 69 3.05 3.74 7.64
N GLN A 70 4.23 4.36 7.74
CA GLN A 70 4.49 5.73 7.26
C GLN A 70 4.65 5.78 5.74
N PRO A 71 4.57 6.95 5.09
CA PRO A 71 4.90 7.07 3.67
C PRO A 71 6.28 6.50 3.34
N LEU A 72 6.44 5.97 2.12
CA LEU A 72 7.74 5.57 1.62
C LEU A 72 8.65 6.79 1.51
N ALA A 73 9.87 6.65 2.00
CA ALA A 73 10.88 7.69 1.88
C ALA A 73 11.32 7.82 0.42
N ASP A 74 11.34 9.05 -0.10
CA ASP A 74 11.73 9.33 -1.48
C ASP A 74 13.14 8.80 -1.80
N ALA A 75 14.04 8.90 -0.83
CA ALA A 75 15.40 8.36 -0.93
C ALA A 75 15.42 6.84 -1.18
N GLU A 76 14.51 6.06 -0.60
CA GLU A 76 14.46 4.61 -0.81
C GLU A 76 13.94 4.25 -2.19
N ILE A 77 12.98 5.02 -2.71
CA ILE A 77 12.46 4.87 -4.09
C ILE A 77 13.57 5.20 -5.10
N LEU A 78 14.25 6.33 -4.91
CA LEU A 78 15.34 6.76 -5.79
C LEU A 78 16.53 5.79 -5.72
N ARG A 79 16.88 5.32 -4.52
CA ARG A 79 17.92 4.31 -4.33
C ARG A 79 17.58 3.01 -5.05
N TRP A 80 16.33 2.56 -5.01
CA TRP A 80 15.89 1.39 -5.76
C TRP A 80 16.05 1.58 -7.28
N CYS A 81 15.67 2.75 -7.80
CA CYS A 81 15.84 3.09 -9.21
C CYS A 81 17.33 3.08 -9.62
N GLN A 82 18.19 3.68 -8.79
CA GLN A 82 19.65 3.71 -8.99
C GLN A 82 20.25 2.30 -8.98
N MET A 83 19.88 1.45 -8.03
CA MET A 83 20.36 0.06 -7.96
C MET A 83 20.01 -0.74 -9.22
N ARG A 84 18.88 -0.42 -9.86
CA ARG A 84 18.45 -1.04 -11.13
C ARG A 84 18.96 -0.34 -12.38
N ARG A 85 19.72 0.75 -12.24
CA ARG A 85 20.30 1.52 -13.34
C ARG A 85 19.25 2.00 -14.33
N LEU A 86 18.10 2.43 -13.81
CA LEU A 86 17.05 3.02 -14.63
C LEU A 86 17.56 4.32 -15.26
N ASN A 87 17.09 4.62 -16.46
CA ASN A 87 17.34 5.93 -17.07
C ASN A 87 16.46 7.01 -16.41
N GLU A 88 16.65 8.28 -16.80
CA GLU A 88 15.93 9.42 -16.22
C GLU A 88 14.41 9.31 -16.40
N ALA A 89 13.95 9.01 -17.62
CA ALA A 89 12.51 8.88 -17.90
C ALA A 89 11.86 7.71 -17.13
N GLU A 90 12.56 6.57 -17.03
CA GLU A 90 12.11 5.41 -16.24
C GLU A 90 12.07 5.73 -14.75
N THR A 91 13.05 6.49 -14.26
CA THR A 91 13.13 6.91 -12.86
C THR A 91 11.98 7.85 -12.53
N ASP A 92 11.73 8.86 -13.35
CA ASP A 92 10.64 9.83 -13.14
C ASP A 92 9.27 9.15 -13.16
N PHE A 93 9.04 8.29 -14.16
CA PHE A 93 7.81 7.52 -14.27
C PHE A 93 7.62 6.60 -13.05
N THR A 94 8.66 5.85 -12.68
CA THR A 94 8.64 4.94 -11.51
C THR A 94 8.37 5.71 -10.23
N PHE A 95 9.08 6.81 -10.02
CA PHE A 95 8.94 7.63 -8.82
C PHE A 95 7.51 8.14 -8.68
N GLN A 96 6.97 8.80 -9.72
CA GLN A 96 5.62 9.37 -9.67
C GLN A 96 4.55 8.30 -9.42
N LEU A 97 4.61 7.17 -10.14
CA LEU A 97 3.60 6.13 -9.97
C LEU A 97 3.69 5.44 -8.60
N VAL A 98 4.90 5.21 -8.08
CA VAL A 98 5.10 4.68 -6.72
C VAL A 98 4.55 5.63 -5.67
N LYS A 99 4.75 6.95 -5.83
CA LYS A 99 4.16 7.95 -4.90
C LYS A 99 2.63 7.92 -4.91
N LEU A 100 2.02 7.80 -6.09
CA LEU A 100 0.56 7.70 -6.22
C LEU A 100 0.03 6.40 -5.58
N MET A 101 0.68 5.27 -5.85
CA MET A 101 0.34 3.99 -5.22
C MET A 101 0.46 4.06 -3.69
N ASP A 102 1.53 4.68 -3.20
CA ASP A 102 1.75 4.86 -1.77
C ASP A 102 0.68 5.74 -1.11
N GLN A 103 0.27 6.82 -1.78
CA GLN A 103 -0.82 7.67 -1.33
C GLN A 103 -2.14 6.91 -1.21
N VAL A 104 -2.49 6.11 -2.23
CA VAL A 104 -3.71 5.29 -2.23
C VAL A 104 -3.67 4.26 -1.11
N PHE A 105 -2.53 3.59 -0.92
CA PHE A 105 -2.34 2.65 0.19
C PHE A 105 -2.59 3.33 1.55
N LEU A 106 -2.02 4.51 1.78
CA LEU A 106 -2.22 5.27 3.02
C LEU A 106 -3.68 5.69 3.24
N GLN A 107 -4.40 6.05 2.18
CA GLN A 107 -5.83 6.39 2.26
C GLN A 107 -6.68 5.18 2.67
N ILE A 108 -6.47 4.02 2.04
CA ILE A 108 -7.17 2.78 2.38
C ILE A 108 -6.88 2.38 3.83
N ARG A 109 -5.61 2.43 4.22
CA ARG A 109 -5.15 2.17 5.60
C ARG A 109 -5.87 3.08 6.60
N ASN A 110 -5.89 4.39 6.37
CA ASN A 110 -6.53 5.36 7.26
C ASN A 110 -8.04 5.14 7.40
N LEU A 111 -8.71 4.77 6.31
CA LEU A 111 -10.13 4.45 6.32
C LEU A 111 -10.42 3.22 7.22
N GLN A 112 -9.61 2.17 7.11
CA GLN A 112 -9.77 0.96 7.93
C GLN A 112 -9.56 1.25 9.41
N ILE A 113 -8.53 2.03 9.76
CA ILE A 113 -8.30 2.43 11.16
C ILE A 113 -9.49 3.20 11.72
N LYS A 114 -10.05 4.12 10.94
CA LYS A 114 -11.23 4.87 11.35
C LYS A 114 -12.40 3.92 11.65
N GLN A 115 -12.66 2.96 10.78
CA GLN A 115 -13.70 1.94 10.97
C GLN A 115 -13.44 1.07 12.21
N ASP A 116 -12.19 0.66 12.43
CA ASP A 116 -11.77 -0.14 13.59
C ASP A 116 -11.93 0.61 14.91
N LEU A 117 -11.55 1.89 14.95
CA LEU A 117 -11.71 2.74 16.13
C LEU A 117 -13.21 2.98 16.42
N GLU A 118 -14.01 3.26 15.39
CA GLU A 118 -15.47 3.41 15.53
C GLU A 118 -16.12 2.14 16.09
N TYR A 119 -15.72 0.97 15.60
CA TYR A 119 -16.19 -0.32 16.11
C TYR A 119 -15.76 -0.55 17.57
N THR A 120 -14.50 -0.26 17.90
CA THR A 120 -13.92 -0.53 19.22
C THR A 120 -14.50 0.40 20.31
N PHE A 121 -14.73 1.67 19.98
CA PHE A 121 -15.17 2.69 20.95
C PHE A 121 -16.68 2.93 20.95
N ARG A 122 -17.45 2.38 20.00
CA ARG A 122 -18.91 2.33 20.14
C ARG A 122 -19.28 1.37 21.28
N LYS A 123 -19.65 1.95 22.42
CA LYS A 123 -20.43 1.24 23.45
C LYS A 123 -21.73 0.75 22.80
N LYS A 124 -21.98 -0.56 22.87
CA LYS A 124 -23.37 -1.05 22.95
C LYS A 124 -23.91 -0.73 24.33
#